data_AF-A0A7X3R1N3-F1
#
_entry.id   AF-A0A7X3R1N3-F1
#
_cell.length_a   1.000
_cell.length_b   1.000
_cell.length_c   1.000
_cell.angle_alpha   90.00
_cell.angle_beta   90.00
_cell.angle_gamma   90.00
#
_symmetry.space_group_name_H-M   'P 1'
#
loop_
_entity.id
_entity.type
_entity.pdbx_description
1 polymer ?
#
loop_
_entity_poly.entity_id
_entity_poly.type
_entity_poly.pdbx_seq_one_letter_code
_entity_poly.pdbx_strand_id
1 'polypeptide(L)'
;MRSEVHAISGATYDDLGDGRVRVHKGESYGIFDWEGRWEEGDITRADPHLLQYVGGPDLPPGVDEMAAQLDAAREKAAQEEAQQQELSAGDLAEDAYTGSVRDPRYGVRNMIMAQGQTTVAKYVGDPGRETKKGPRSKGISFHEVLAGDTYPERIPPELWEDSPMPGGVTRVPTVRFTSKEWHDLEVEKLWKKVWQYAAHVDDIPEVGDYIVYDIAHLSYIVVRTGENEFKAYNNACLHRGRQIREFDGKKATEFRCPFHGWCWEIDGSLREIPSEWDFPEVREDASHLREAKVGTWGGFVFINPDPDCEPFEDFIGSLPQHYAKYEYEKRYKQMHVAKVIAANWKITQEA
;
A
#
# COMPACT_ATOMS: atom_id res chain seq x y z
N MET A 1 -38.86 4.71 7.97
CA MET A 1 -38.04 5.81 7.45
C MET A 1 -36.64 5.66 8.00
N ARG A 2 -35.67 5.48 7.09
CA ARG A 2 -34.25 5.33 7.40
C ARG A 2 -33.60 6.71 7.57
N SER A 3 -32.55 6.80 8.38
CA SER A 3 -31.73 8.01 8.53
C SER A 3 -30.27 7.61 8.73
N GLU A 4 -29.35 8.20 7.97
CA GLU A 4 -27.92 7.87 7.98
C GLU A 4 -27.02 9.10 7.86
N VAL A 5 -25.85 9.05 8.49
CA VAL A 5 -24.85 10.14 8.42
C VAL A 5 -23.69 9.74 7.53
N HIS A 6 -23.41 10.54 6.51
CA HIS A 6 -22.32 10.28 5.58
C HIS A 6 -20.96 10.46 6.29
N ALA A 7 -20.17 9.38 6.36
CA ALA A 7 -18.93 9.33 7.15
C ALA A 7 -17.88 10.41 6.81
N ILE A 8 -17.77 10.79 5.54
CA ILE A 8 -16.81 11.82 5.07
C ILE A 8 -17.39 13.24 5.14
N SER A 9 -18.57 13.47 4.55
CA SER A 9 -19.13 14.81 4.44
C SER A 9 -19.83 15.28 5.71
N GLY A 10 -20.24 14.37 6.59
CA GLY A 10 -21.03 14.65 7.79
C GLY A 10 -22.45 15.18 7.49
N ALA A 11 -22.93 15.02 6.26
CA ALA A 11 -24.32 15.32 5.90
C ALA A 11 -25.23 14.16 6.29
N THR A 12 -26.43 14.49 6.78
CA THR A 12 -27.47 13.51 7.17
C THR A 12 -28.45 13.30 6.03
N TYR A 13 -28.83 12.04 5.81
CA TYR A 13 -29.75 11.58 4.78
C TYR A 13 -30.99 11.01 5.46
N ASP A 14 -32.13 11.67 5.32
CA ASP A 14 -33.40 11.26 5.91
C ASP A 14 -34.38 10.81 4.83
N ASP A 15 -34.95 9.62 4.98
CA ASP A 15 -36.01 9.09 4.14
C ASP A 15 -37.30 9.92 4.33
N LEU A 16 -37.82 10.48 3.24
CA LEU A 16 -39.08 11.23 3.18
C LEU A 16 -40.26 10.38 2.67
N GLY A 17 -40.02 9.11 2.31
CA GLY A 17 -40.99 8.23 1.67
C GLY A 17 -41.11 8.46 0.16
N ASP A 18 -41.77 7.52 -0.52
CA ASP A 18 -41.99 7.51 -1.97
C ASP A 18 -40.70 7.66 -2.81
N GLY A 19 -39.58 7.16 -2.29
CA GLY A 19 -38.30 7.23 -3.00
C GLY A 19 -37.56 8.55 -2.87
N ARG A 20 -37.96 9.44 -1.95
CA ARG A 20 -37.32 10.75 -1.75
C ARG A 20 -36.49 10.78 -0.49
N VAL A 21 -35.34 11.46 -0.57
CA VAL A 21 -34.38 11.59 0.52
C VAL A 21 -34.01 13.06 0.71
N ARG A 22 -34.11 13.53 1.95
CA ARG A 22 -33.60 14.84 2.35
C ARG A 22 -32.15 14.70 2.80
N VAL A 23 -31.26 15.42 2.15
CA VAL A 23 -29.86 15.54 2.54
C VAL A 23 -29.67 16.89 3.22
N HIS A 24 -29.15 16.94 4.45
CA HIS A 24 -28.97 18.20 5.15
C HIS A 24 -27.68 18.25 5.98
N LYS A 25 -27.12 19.45 6.13
CA LYS A 25 -25.95 19.71 6.96
C LYS A 25 -25.99 21.14 7.47
N GLY A 26 -26.14 21.31 8.78
CA GLY A 26 -26.40 22.63 9.36
C GLY A 26 -27.76 23.16 8.91
N GLU A 27 -27.80 24.39 8.39
CA GLU A 27 -29.03 25.03 7.87
C GLU A 27 -29.32 24.69 6.39
N SER A 28 -28.32 24.17 5.67
CA SER A 28 -28.43 23.80 4.25
C SER A 28 -29.12 22.45 4.07
N TYR A 29 -29.95 22.33 3.03
CA TYR A 29 -30.62 21.09 2.67
C TYR A 29 -30.78 20.89 1.16
N GLY A 30 -31.02 19.67 0.74
CA GLY A 30 -31.43 19.31 -0.61
C GLY A 30 -32.36 18.10 -0.58
N ILE A 31 -33.36 18.06 -1.45
CA ILE A 31 -34.21 16.88 -1.65
C ILE A 31 -33.84 16.24 -2.98
N PHE A 32 -33.68 14.92 -2.94
CA PHE A 32 -33.35 14.11 -4.09
C PHE A 32 -34.28 12.92 -4.18
N ASP A 33 -34.53 12.42 -5.38
CA ASP A 33 -35.00 11.05 -5.54
C ASP A 33 -33.85 10.06 -5.28
N TRP A 34 -34.20 8.79 -5.04
CA TRP A 34 -33.22 7.73 -4.76
C TRP A 34 -32.32 7.39 -5.96
N GLU A 35 -32.64 7.87 -7.17
CA GLU A 35 -31.81 7.77 -8.38
C GLU A 35 -30.76 8.90 -8.47
N GLY A 36 -30.78 9.86 -7.54
CA GLY A 36 -29.83 10.97 -7.49
C GLY A 36 -30.26 12.23 -8.24
N ARG A 37 -31.53 12.35 -8.65
CA ARG A 37 -32.05 13.58 -9.27
C ARG A 37 -32.44 14.57 -8.19
N TRP A 38 -31.91 15.77 -8.31
CA TRP A 38 -32.20 16.87 -7.40
C TRP A 38 -33.58 17.47 -7.68
N GLU A 39 -34.34 17.76 -6.62
CA GLU A 39 -35.67 18.37 -6.69
C GLU A 39 -35.71 19.80 -6.13
N GLU A 40 -35.18 20.01 -4.92
CA GLU A 40 -35.21 21.32 -4.24
C GLU A 40 -34.07 21.50 -3.22
N GLY A 41 -33.82 22.74 -2.79
CA GLY A 41 -32.84 23.09 -1.76
C GLY A 41 -31.50 23.61 -2.29
N ASP A 42 -30.62 24.05 -1.40
CA ASP A 42 -29.32 24.63 -1.72
C ASP A 42 -28.19 23.57 -1.88
N ILE A 43 -28.38 22.37 -1.32
CA ILE A 43 -27.51 21.22 -1.59
C ILE A 43 -27.97 20.56 -2.91
N THR A 44 -27.20 20.74 -3.98
CA THR A 44 -27.53 20.24 -5.34
C THR A 44 -26.81 18.96 -5.72
N ARG A 45 -25.94 18.43 -4.84
CA ARG A 45 -25.21 17.18 -5.04
C ARG A 45 -25.21 16.34 -3.76
N ALA A 46 -25.42 15.05 -3.91
CA ALA A 46 -25.45 14.07 -2.83
C ALA A 46 -24.79 12.76 -3.28
N ASP A 47 -24.40 11.91 -2.33
CA ASP A 47 -23.86 10.59 -2.64
C ASP A 47 -25.01 9.67 -3.13
N PRO A 48 -24.96 9.19 -4.39
CA PRO A 48 -26.02 8.38 -4.95
C PRO A 48 -26.20 7.03 -4.23
N HIS A 49 -25.15 6.46 -3.62
CA HIS A 49 -25.28 5.19 -2.89
C HIS A 49 -26.06 5.35 -1.60
N LEU A 50 -25.87 6.47 -0.90
CA LEU A 50 -26.62 6.78 0.32
C LEU A 50 -28.08 7.13 0.01
N LEU A 51 -28.33 7.83 -1.11
CA LEU A 51 -29.71 8.06 -1.59
C LEU A 51 -30.43 6.73 -1.86
N GLN A 52 -29.75 5.79 -2.52
CA GLN A 52 -30.29 4.46 -2.80
C GLN A 52 -30.47 3.62 -1.51
N TYR A 53 -29.55 3.71 -0.56
CA TYR A 53 -29.66 2.97 0.71
C TYR A 53 -30.83 3.48 1.58
N VAL A 54 -30.96 4.81 1.67
CA VAL A 54 -31.95 5.46 2.54
C VAL A 54 -33.34 5.49 1.93
N GLY A 55 -33.47 5.88 0.65
CA GLY A 55 -34.76 6.03 -0.03
C GLY A 55 -35.02 5.03 -1.15
N GLY A 56 -34.07 4.15 -1.49
CA GLY A 56 -34.29 3.15 -2.53
C GLY A 56 -35.30 2.09 -2.12
N PRO A 57 -35.86 1.35 -3.11
CA PRO A 57 -36.85 0.32 -2.85
C PRO A 57 -36.29 -0.77 -1.92
N ASP A 58 -37.13 -1.26 -1.02
CA ASP A 58 -36.80 -2.43 -0.22
C ASP A 58 -36.50 -3.62 -1.12
N LEU A 59 -35.52 -4.42 -0.70
CA LEU A 59 -35.24 -5.68 -1.37
C LEU A 59 -36.47 -6.61 -1.26
N PRO A 60 -36.69 -7.51 -2.24
CA PRO A 60 -37.75 -8.49 -2.16
C PRO A 60 -37.72 -9.27 -0.83
N PRO A 61 -38.87 -9.74 -0.32
CA PRO A 61 -38.90 -10.57 0.88
C PRO A 61 -37.98 -11.80 0.72
N GLY A 62 -37.07 -12.02 1.68
CA GLY A 62 -36.13 -13.15 1.70
C GLY A 62 -34.70 -12.86 1.22
N VAL A 63 -34.39 -11.61 0.83
CA VAL A 63 -33.03 -11.23 0.39
C VAL A 63 -32.18 -10.63 1.53
N ASP A 64 -32.82 -10.21 2.64
CA ASP A 64 -32.16 -9.66 3.84
C ASP A 64 -32.54 -10.43 5.12
N GLU A 65 -32.38 -11.75 5.11
CA GLU A 65 -32.52 -12.59 6.31
C GLU A 65 -31.37 -12.38 7.31
N MET A 66 -30.31 -11.68 6.89
CA MET A 66 -29.06 -11.53 7.66
C MET A 66 -29.23 -10.63 8.88
N ALA A 67 -30.03 -9.56 8.79
CA ALA A 67 -30.29 -8.66 9.92
C ALA A 67 -31.09 -9.34 11.04
N ALA A 68 -32.14 -10.10 10.70
CA ALA A 68 -32.92 -10.87 11.69
C ALA A 68 -32.11 -12.00 12.33
N GLN A 69 -31.21 -12.64 11.57
CA GLN A 69 -30.26 -13.63 12.07
C GLN A 69 -29.21 -13.02 13.00
N LEU A 70 -28.79 -11.77 12.74
CA LEU A 70 -27.84 -11.03 13.60
C LEU A 70 -28.44 -10.64 14.94
N ASP A 71 -29.70 -10.21 14.99
CA ASP A 71 -30.36 -9.87 16.27
C ASP A 71 -30.64 -11.11 17.11
N ALA A 72 -31.07 -12.22 16.47
CA ALA A 72 -31.20 -13.51 17.14
C ALA A 72 -29.84 -14.05 17.64
N ALA A 73 -28.75 -13.81 16.90
CA ALA A 73 -27.40 -14.18 17.32
C ALA A 73 -26.91 -13.32 18.50
N ARG A 74 -27.29 -12.04 18.57
CA ARG A 74 -26.95 -11.14 19.69
C ARG A 74 -27.66 -11.55 20.98
N GLU A 75 -28.95 -11.91 20.93
CA GLU A 75 -29.67 -12.43 22.10
C GLU A 75 -29.08 -13.76 22.58
N LYS A 76 -28.72 -14.64 21.65
CA LYS A 76 -28.06 -15.91 21.98
C LYS A 76 -26.68 -15.70 22.61
N ALA A 77 -25.89 -14.77 22.09
CA ALA A 77 -24.57 -14.41 22.65
C ALA A 77 -24.69 -13.85 24.07
N ALA A 78 -25.69 -13.02 24.35
CA ALA A 78 -25.95 -12.49 25.69
C ALA A 78 -26.35 -13.58 26.70
N GLN A 79 -27.09 -14.61 26.26
CA GLN A 79 -27.45 -15.77 27.09
C GLN A 79 -26.24 -16.68 27.36
N GLU A 80 -25.38 -16.90 26.35
CA GLU A 80 -24.16 -17.70 26.48
C GLU A 80 -23.09 -17.01 27.35
N GLU A 81 -22.99 -15.68 27.30
CA GLU A 81 -22.09 -14.87 28.14
C GLU A 81 -22.49 -14.90 29.63
N ALA A 82 -23.79 -14.87 29.91
CA ALA A 82 -24.32 -15.07 31.27
C ALA A 82 -24.02 -16.48 31.81
N GLN A 83 -24.02 -17.49 30.94
CA GLN A 83 -23.69 -18.87 31.28
C GLN A 83 -22.17 -19.11 31.47
N GLN A 84 -21.33 -18.37 30.76
CA GLN A 84 -19.86 -18.41 30.92
C GLN A 84 -19.36 -17.70 32.19
N GLN A 85 -20.06 -16.66 32.66
CA GLN A 85 -19.73 -16.03 33.94
C GLN A 85 -19.87 -17.00 35.14
N GLU A 86 -20.82 -17.95 35.09
CA GLU A 86 -20.96 -19.01 36.09
C GLU A 86 -19.85 -20.08 36.02
N LEU A 87 -19.23 -20.29 34.86
CA LEU A 87 -18.20 -21.31 34.62
C LEU A 87 -16.76 -20.84 34.87
N SER A 88 -16.54 -19.53 35.05
CA SER A 88 -15.20 -18.93 35.20
C SER A 88 -14.58 -19.05 36.61
N ALA A 89 -15.22 -19.75 37.55
CA ALA A 89 -14.74 -19.91 38.92
C ALA A 89 -13.75 -21.08 39.13
N GLY A 90 -13.38 -21.82 38.08
CA GLY A 90 -12.48 -22.98 38.21
C GLY A 90 -11.58 -23.18 37.00
N ASP A 91 -10.28 -23.15 37.29
CA ASP A 91 -9.18 -23.78 36.55
C ASP A 91 -8.56 -23.03 35.34
N LEU A 92 -7.30 -22.64 35.57
CA LEU A 92 -6.30 -22.18 34.59
C LEU A 92 -5.56 -23.39 34.00
N ALA A 93 -5.18 -23.31 32.72
CA ALA A 93 -3.97 -23.91 32.13
C ALA A 93 -3.67 -23.18 30.81
N GLU A 94 -2.63 -22.35 30.74
CA GLU A 94 -1.26 -22.66 30.29
C GLU A 94 -1.15 -23.04 28.79
N ASP A 95 -0.29 -22.32 28.08
CA ASP A 95 0.18 -22.51 26.69
C ASP A 95 -0.64 -21.96 25.51
N ALA A 96 -0.79 -20.63 25.45
CA ALA A 96 -0.95 -19.92 24.18
C ALA A 96 -0.10 -18.64 24.15
N TYR A 97 0.67 -18.47 23.07
CA TYR A 97 1.53 -17.32 22.77
C TYR A 97 0.77 -15.99 22.89
N THR A 98 0.93 -15.29 24.02
CA THR A 98 0.34 -13.98 24.26
C THR A 98 1.23 -12.91 23.62
N GLY A 99 0.97 -12.60 22.34
CA GLY A 99 1.68 -11.61 21.53
C GLY A 99 1.66 -10.18 22.09
N SER A 100 2.41 -9.94 23.16
CA SER A 100 2.62 -8.61 23.73
C SER A 100 4.02 -8.12 23.35
N VAL A 101 4.09 -7.20 22.39
CA VAL A 101 5.30 -6.40 22.12
C VAL A 101 5.15 -5.09 22.89
N ARG A 102 6.10 -4.79 23.79
CA ARG A 102 6.17 -3.51 24.51
C ARG A 102 6.81 -2.44 23.59
N ASP A 103 6.05 -1.43 23.19
CA ASP A 103 6.59 -0.14 22.69
C ASP A 103 6.45 0.93 23.80
N PRO A 104 7.53 1.59 24.24
CA PRO A 104 7.48 2.62 25.29
C PRO A 104 6.78 3.93 24.88
N ARG A 105 6.51 4.17 23.59
CA ARG A 105 5.95 5.45 23.09
C ARG A 105 4.43 5.49 23.03
N TYR A 106 3.77 4.33 23.01
CA TYR A 106 2.32 4.22 22.88
C TYR A 106 1.82 3.18 23.87
N GLY A 107 1.11 3.65 24.91
CA GLY A 107 0.65 2.83 26.03
C GLY A 107 -0.11 1.56 25.61
N VAL A 108 -0.11 0.59 26.52
CA VAL A 108 -0.66 -0.76 26.34
C VAL A 108 -2.12 -0.70 25.86
N ARG A 109 -2.38 -1.12 24.62
CA ARG A 109 -3.71 -1.59 24.21
C ARG A 109 -3.70 -3.11 24.30
N ASN A 110 -4.34 -3.65 25.32
CA ASN A 110 -4.70 -5.07 25.35
C ASN A 110 -5.68 -5.32 24.21
N MET A 111 -5.25 -6.00 23.15
CA MET A 111 -6.18 -6.67 22.26
C MET A 111 -6.84 -7.78 23.06
N ILE A 112 -8.15 -7.67 23.27
CA ILE A 112 -8.97 -8.75 23.79
C ILE A 112 -8.94 -9.84 22.70
N MET A 113 -8.06 -10.82 22.86
CA MET A 113 -8.09 -12.04 22.07
C MET A 113 -9.30 -12.83 22.56
N ALA A 114 -10.42 -12.73 21.84
CA ALA A 114 -11.59 -13.55 22.09
C ALA A 114 -11.16 -15.03 22.05
N GLN A 115 -11.24 -15.70 23.20
CA GLN A 115 -11.01 -17.14 23.29
C GLN A 115 -12.14 -17.87 22.54
N GLY A 116 -11.76 -18.70 21.56
CA GLY A 116 -12.65 -19.65 20.90
C GLY A 116 -13.40 -19.09 19.68
N GLN A 117 -12.77 -19.09 18.51
CA GLN A 117 -13.53 -19.07 17.27
C GLN A 117 -14.29 -20.39 17.11
N THR A 118 -15.59 -20.38 17.37
CA THR A 118 -16.46 -21.53 17.09
C THR A 118 -16.57 -21.71 15.58
N THR A 119 -16.10 -22.84 15.06
CA THR A 119 -16.23 -23.17 13.62
C THR A 119 -17.72 -23.45 13.32
N VAL A 120 -18.43 -22.44 12.82
CA VAL A 120 -19.89 -22.47 12.58
C VAL A 120 -20.27 -23.44 11.45
N ALA A 121 -19.34 -23.70 10.54
CA ALA A 121 -19.42 -24.75 9.54
C ALA A 121 -18.00 -25.18 9.14
N LYS A 122 -17.78 -26.47 8.92
CA LYS A 122 -16.51 -26.96 8.37
C LYS A 122 -16.42 -26.43 6.93
N TYR A 123 -15.43 -25.58 6.64
CA TYR A 123 -15.20 -25.11 5.27
C TYR A 123 -14.98 -26.32 4.36
N VAL A 124 -15.98 -26.62 3.52
CA VAL A 124 -15.82 -27.54 2.40
C VAL A 124 -15.13 -26.72 1.32
N GLY A 125 -13.81 -26.80 1.27
CA GLY A 125 -13.04 -26.02 0.32
C GLY A 125 -13.46 -26.28 -1.12
N ASP A 126 -13.11 -25.34 -2.00
CA ASP A 126 -13.24 -25.55 -3.43
C ASP A 126 -12.56 -26.90 -3.76
N PRO A 127 -13.30 -27.92 -4.22
CA PRO A 127 -12.72 -29.23 -4.48
C PRO A 127 -11.69 -29.18 -5.62
N GLY A 128 -11.59 -28.04 -6.30
CA GLY A 128 -10.69 -27.79 -7.41
C GLY A 128 -11.05 -28.60 -8.64
N ARG A 129 -10.31 -28.34 -9.72
CA ARG A 129 -10.25 -29.19 -10.91
C ARG A 129 -8.80 -29.49 -11.21
N GLU A 130 -8.52 -30.71 -11.62
CA GLU A 130 -7.22 -31.07 -12.15
C GLU A 130 -7.13 -30.63 -13.61
N THR A 131 -6.08 -29.90 -13.95
CA THR A 131 -5.81 -29.46 -15.33
C THR A 131 -4.48 -30.03 -15.79
N LYS A 132 -4.17 -29.95 -17.09
CA LYS A 132 -2.84 -30.30 -17.62
C LYS A 132 -1.70 -29.51 -16.96
N LYS A 133 -2.00 -28.34 -16.38
CA LYS A 133 -1.05 -27.45 -15.67
C LYS A 133 -1.13 -27.62 -14.14
N GLY A 134 -1.81 -28.66 -13.63
CA GLY A 134 -1.96 -28.94 -12.20
C GLY A 134 -3.33 -28.55 -11.61
N PRO A 135 -3.48 -28.65 -10.27
CA PRO A 135 -4.72 -28.32 -9.58
C PRO A 135 -5.06 -26.83 -9.69
N ARG A 136 -6.32 -26.52 -9.97
CA ARG A 136 -6.87 -25.16 -10.10
C ARG A 136 -8.21 -25.06 -9.36
N SER A 137 -8.67 -23.85 -9.10
CA SER A 137 -10.05 -23.61 -8.64
C SER A 137 -11.07 -24.20 -9.64
N LYS A 138 -12.23 -24.67 -9.15
CA LYS A 138 -13.39 -25.02 -10.00
C LYS A 138 -14.02 -23.81 -10.69
N GLY A 139 -13.67 -22.59 -10.26
CA GLY A 139 -14.10 -21.37 -10.92
C GLY A 139 -13.67 -21.31 -12.39
N ILE A 140 -14.32 -20.41 -13.12
CA ILE A 140 -13.94 -20.07 -14.48
C ILE A 140 -12.50 -19.56 -14.51
N SER A 141 -11.77 -19.88 -15.57
CA SER A 141 -10.42 -19.37 -15.80
C SER A 141 -10.43 -17.86 -16.03
N PHE A 142 -9.29 -17.21 -15.82
CA PHE A 142 -9.15 -15.80 -16.13
C PHE A 142 -9.49 -15.50 -17.61
N HIS A 143 -9.11 -16.37 -18.54
CA HIS A 143 -9.48 -16.23 -19.95
C HIS A 143 -11.01 -16.32 -20.17
N GLU A 144 -11.70 -17.18 -19.41
CA GLU A 144 -13.17 -17.24 -19.46
C GLU A 144 -13.81 -15.98 -18.84
N VAL A 145 -13.19 -15.38 -17.81
CA VAL A 145 -13.61 -14.07 -17.28
C VAL A 145 -13.46 -12.99 -18.35
N LEU A 146 -12.30 -12.90 -19.01
CA LEU A 146 -12.05 -11.92 -20.06
C LEU A 146 -12.97 -12.13 -21.27
N ALA A 147 -13.20 -13.38 -21.68
CA ALA A 147 -14.12 -13.70 -22.78
C ALA A 147 -15.59 -13.41 -22.43
N GLY A 148 -15.93 -13.37 -21.13
CA GLY A 148 -17.25 -13.01 -20.63
C GLY A 148 -17.45 -11.50 -20.44
N ASP A 149 -16.44 -10.66 -20.70
CA ASP A 149 -16.60 -9.21 -20.67
C ASP A 149 -17.62 -8.73 -21.71
N THR A 150 -18.18 -7.54 -21.51
CA THR A 150 -19.14 -6.96 -22.47
C THR A 150 -18.48 -6.59 -23.80
N TYR A 151 -17.19 -6.22 -23.76
CA TYR A 151 -16.40 -5.79 -24.92
C TYR A 151 -15.05 -6.50 -24.97
N PRO A 152 -15.02 -7.83 -25.18
CA PRO A 152 -13.79 -8.62 -25.14
C PRO A 152 -12.76 -8.16 -26.20
N GLU A 153 -13.21 -7.57 -27.29
CA GLU A 153 -12.36 -7.00 -28.34
C GLU A 153 -11.59 -5.74 -27.91
N ARG A 154 -11.97 -5.11 -26.78
CA ARG A 154 -11.30 -3.92 -26.24
C ARG A 154 -10.25 -4.26 -25.18
N ILE A 155 -10.19 -5.52 -24.76
CA ILE A 155 -9.25 -6.01 -23.76
C ILE A 155 -7.84 -5.99 -24.36
N PRO A 156 -6.85 -5.34 -23.71
CA PRO A 156 -5.47 -5.35 -24.17
C PRO A 156 -4.96 -6.79 -24.38
N PRO A 157 -4.27 -7.09 -25.49
CA PRO A 157 -3.72 -8.42 -25.78
C PRO A 157 -2.92 -9.01 -24.62
N GLU A 158 -2.24 -8.16 -23.86
CA GLU A 158 -1.34 -8.53 -22.78
C GLU A 158 -2.09 -9.12 -21.56
N LEU A 159 -3.37 -8.78 -21.36
CA LEU A 159 -4.20 -9.42 -20.33
C LEU A 159 -4.56 -10.88 -20.68
N TRP A 160 -4.41 -11.28 -21.94
CA TRP A 160 -4.62 -12.66 -22.39
C TRP A 160 -3.35 -13.52 -22.27
N GLU A 161 -2.23 -12.94 -21.85
CA GLU A 161 -0.99 -13.67 -21.68
C GLU A 161 -1.01 -14.48 -20.37
N ASP A 162 -0.68 -15.77 -20.49
CA ASP A 162 -0.50 -16.64 -19.33
C ASP A 162 0.79 -16.25 -18.59
N SER A 163 0.77 -16.34 -17.26
CA SER A 163 1.99 -16.23 -16.47
C SER A 163 3.05 -17.23 -16.97
N PRO A 164 4.32 -16.81 -17.11
CA PRO A 164 5.41 -17.72 -17.50
C PRO A 164 5.72 -18.75 -16.40
N MET A 165 5.18 -18.56 -15.19
CA MET A 165 5.35 -19.48 -14.08
C MET A 165 4.55 -20.78 -14.31
N PRO A 166 5.14 -21.94 -14.01
CA PRO A 166 4.41 -23.20 -14.07
C PRO A 166 3.24 -23.18 -13.08
N GLY A 167 2.10 -23.72 -13.51
CA GLY A 167 0.94 -23.88 -12.64
C GLY A 167 1.19 -24.91 -11.53
N GLY A 168 0.39 -24.84 -10.47
CA GLY A 168 0.37 -25.83 -9.39
C GLY A 168 0.55 -25.21 -8.01
N VAL A 169 0.50 -26.07 -6.98
CA VAL A 169 0.68 -25.65 -5.59
C VAL A 169 2.17 -25.54 -5.27
N THR A 170 2.62 -24.33 -4.96
CA THR A 170 3.95 -24.10 -4.39
C THR A 170 3.85 -24.04 -2.87
N ARG A 171 4.59 -24.91 -2.17
CA ARG A 171 4.67 -24.88 -0.70
C ARG A 171 5.85 -24.02 -0.28
N VAL A 172 5.57 -22.92 0.43
CA VAL A 172 6.59 -22.01 0.95
C VAL A 172 6.81 -22.28 2.44
N PRO A 173 8.04 -22.57 2.89
CA PRO A 173 8.33 -22.75 4.31
C PRO A 173 8.08 -21.47 5.12
N THR A 174 7.35 -21.57 6.23
CA THR A 174 6.99 -20.44 7.10
C THR A 174 8.20 -19.70 7.67
N VAL A 175 9.33 -20.38 7.85
CA VAL A 175 10.60 -19.79 8.32
C VAL A 175 11.08 -18.61 7.46
N ARG A 176 10.72 -18.57 6.17
CA ARG A 176 11.07 -17.45 5.28
C ARG A 176 10.45 -16.11 5.70
N PHE A 177 9.40 -16.14 6.50
CA PHE A 177 8.71 -14.95 6.97
C PHE A 177 9.15 -14.51 8.37
N THR A 178 9.79 -15.39 9.14
CA THR A 178 10.09 -15.17 10.56
C THR A 178 11.58 -15.16 10.91
N SER A 179 12.45 -15.76 10.08
CA SER A 179 13.89 -15.86 10.34
C SER A 179 14.65 -14.61 9.90
N LYS A 180 15.57 -14.16 10.77
CA LYS A 180 16.50 -13.07 10.47
C LYS A 180 17.48 -13.45 9.36
N GLU A 181 17.96 -14.69 9.37
CA GLU A 181 18.92 -15.20 8.38
C GLU A 181 18.34 -15.12 6.97
N TRP A 182 17.06 -15.43 6.80
CA TRP A 182 16.36 -15.25 5.53
C TRP A 182 16.22 -13.78 5.15
N HIS A 183 15.91 -12.90 6.10
CA HIS A 183 15.85 -11.46 5.84
C HIS A 183 17.21 -10.90 5.41
N ASP A 184 18.30 -11.29 6.06
CA ASP A 184 19.65 -10.84 5.72
C ASP A 184 20.03 -11.30 4.29
N LEU A 185 19.66 -12.54 3.91
CA LEU A 185 19.83 -13.01 2.53
C LEU A 185 19.00 -12.21 1.53
N GLU A 186 17.77 -11.83 1.88
CA GLU A 186 16.93 -10.96 1.03
C GLU A 186 17.57 -9.58 0.87
N VAL A 187 18.17 -9.02 1.93
CA VAL A 187 18.91 -7.75 1.79
C VAL A 187 20.09 -7.89 0.82
N GLU A 188 20.90 -8.94 0.96
CA GLU A 188 22.07 -9.14 0.11
C GLU A 188 21.76 -9.54 -1.33
N LYS A 189 20.68 -10.30 -1.56
CA LYS A 189 20.39 -10.93 -2.85
C LYS A 189 19.21 -10.33 -3.60
N LEU A 190 18.35 -9.57 -2.92
CA LEU A 190 17.19 -8.90 -3.52
C LEU A 190 17.30 -7.39 -3.39
N TRP A 191 17.29 -6.83 -2.17
CA TRP A 191 17.20 -5.37 -1.98
C TRP A 191 18.43 -4.61 -2.48
N LYS A 192 19.60 -5.23 -2.53
CA LYS A 192 20.80 -4.64 -3.16
C LYS A 192 20.86 -4.81 -4.67
N LYS A 193 19.93 -5.55 -5.28
CA LYS A 193 20.03 -6.09 -6.64
C LYS A 193 18.83 -5.83 -7.54
N VAL A 194 17.75 -5.28 -7.00
CA VAL A 194 16.49 -5.07 -7.71
C VAL A 194 16.17 -3.58 -7.85
N TRP A 195 15.51 -3.25 -8.96
CA TRP A 195 14.90 -1.94 -9.17
C TRP A 195 13.76 -1.73 -8.16
N GLN A 196 13.77 -0.59 -7.48
CA GLN A 196 12.91 -0.27 -6.35
C GLN A 196 12.24 1.06 -6.58
N TYR A 197 10.92 1.11 -6.43
CA TYR A 197 10.18 2.36 -6.44
C TYR A 197 10.61 3.22 -5.25
N ALA A 198 11.15 4.41 -5.53
CA ALA A 198 11.69 5.30 -4.51
C ALA A 198 10.85 6.58 -4.34
N ALA A 199 10.38 7.18 -5.43
CA ALA A 199 9.65 8.45 -5.38
C ALA A 199 8.66 8.59 -6.54
N HIS A 200 7.65 9.44 -6.38
CA HIS A 200 6.96 10.03 -7.53
C HIS A 200 7.64 11.36 -7.90
N VAL A 201 7.59 11.76 -9.17
CA VAL A 201 8.15 13.04 -9.63
C VAL A 201 7.59 14.25 -8.88
N ASP A 202 6.35 14.15 -8.39
CA ASP A 202 5.69 15.17 -7.57
C ASP A 202 6.24 15.28 -6.14
N ASP A 203 6.95 14.26 -5.65
CA ASP A 203 7.64 14.33 -4.36
C ASP A 203 8.86 15.27 -4.44
N ILE A 204 9.43 15.41 -5.64
CA ILE A 204 10.62 16.21 -5.93
C ILE A 204 10.41 17.04 -7.22
N PRO A 205 9.48 18.01 -7.24
CA PRO A 205 9.08 18.69 -8.47
C PRO A 205 10.16 19.62 -9.05
N GLU A 206 10.97 20.25 -8.19
CA GLU A 206 11.95 21.26 -8.60
C GLU A 206 13.38 20.70 -8.56
N VAL A 207 14.29 21.28 -9.35
CA VAL A 207 15.72 20.93 -9.29
C VAL A 207 16.26 21.23 -7.88
N GLY A 208 16.98 20.27 -7.33
CA GLY A 208 17.49 20.31 -5.97
C GLY A 208 16.49 19.82 -4.91
N ASP A 209 15.24 19.51 -5.27
CA ASP A 209 14.35 18.77 -4.38
C ASP A 209 14.82 17.31 -4.30
N TYR A 210 14.85 16.77 -3.08
CA TYR A 210 15.33 15.42 -2.81
C TYR A 210 14.53 14.76 -1.69
N ILE A 211 14.47 13.43 -1.74
CA ILE A 211 13.98 12.59 -0.66
C ILE A 211 15.07 11.69 -0.11
N VAL A 212 14.88 11.22 1.12
CA VAL A 212 15.65 10.11 1.70
C VAL A 212 14.84 8.83 1.53
N TYR A 213 15.38 7.89 0.76
CA TYR A 213 14.80 6.56 0.56
C TYR A 213 15.54 5.54 1.40
N ASP A 214 14.84 4.93 2.36
CA ASP A 214 15.39 3.91 3.25
C ASP A 214 14.74 2.55 2.99
N ILE A 215 15.58 1.52 2.88
CA ILE A 215 15.15 0.12 2.71
C ILE A 215 16.07 -0.81 3.52
N ALA A 216 15.46 -1.60 4.42
CA ALA A 216 16.19 -2.37 5.42
C ALA A 216 17.18 -1.49 6.23
N HIS A 217 18.49 -1.64 6.02
CA HIS A 217 19.53 -0.81 6.65
C HIS A 217 20.27 0.09 5.64
N LEU A 218 19.77 0.17 4.41
CA LEU A 218 20.33 0.95 3.32
C LEU A 218 19.59 2.28 3.23
N SER A 219 20.32 3.36 2.93
CA SER A 219 19.77 4.71 2.81
C SER A 219 20.31 5.40 1.57
N TYR A 220 19.43 6.06 0.83
CA TYR A 220 19.73 6.73 -0.44
C TYR A 220 19.17 8.14 -0.47
N ILE A 221 19.88 9.06 -1.10
CA ILE A 221 19.36 10.39 -1.45
C ILE A 221 18.91 10.32 -2.91
N VAL A 222 17.63 10.52 -3.18
CA VAL A 222 17.08 10.61 -4.54
C VAL A 222 16.77 12.07 -4.83
N VAL A 223 17.39 12.65 -5.85
CA VAL A 223 17.35 14.10 -6.13
C VAL A 223 17.05 14.37 -7.60
N ARG A 224 16.28 15.43 -7.87
CA ARG A 224 16.14 15.99 -9.22
C ARG A 224 17.33 16.91 -9.52
N THR A 225 18.08 16.61 -10.57
CA THR A 225 19.26 17.39 -11.00
C THR A 225 18.99 18.26 -12.23
N GLY A 226 17.92 17.97 -12.97
CA GLY A 226 17.50 18.74 -14.16
C GLY A 226 16.00 18.60 -14.41
N GLU A 227 15.47 19.22 -15.48
CA GLU A 227 14.03 19.24 -15.77
C GLU A 227 13.41 17.83 -15.77
N ASN A 228 14.08 16.86 -16.39
CA ASN A 228 13.68 15.45 -16.42
C ASN A 228 14.83 14.52 -16.03
N GLU A 229 15.76 15.02 -15.21
CA GLU A 229 16.95 14.28 -14.79
C GLU A 229 16.95 14.05 -13.29
N PHE A 230 17.17 12.79 -12.90
CA PHE A 230 17.17 12.33 -11.53
C PHE A 230 18.43 11.52 -11.26
N LYS A 231 18.98 11.69 -10.06
CA LYS A 231 20.11 10.90 -9.58
C LYS A 231 19.81 10.34 -8.20
N ALA A 232 20.47 9.23 -7.88
CA ALA A 232 20.38 8.61 -6.58
C ALA A 232 21.79 8.30 -6.06
N TYR A 233 22.05 8.61 -4.79
CA TYR A 233 23.34 8.37 -4.15
C TYR A 233 23.17 7.58 -2.86
N ASN A 234 24.15 6.76 -2.52
CA ASN A 234 24.28 6.25 -1.16
C ASN A 234 24.31 7.42 -0.18
N ASN A 235 23.44 7.41 0.84
CA ASN A 235 23.35 8.45 1.86
C ASN A 235 24.45 8.27 2.92
N ALA A 236 25.71 8.22 2.48
CA ALA A 236 26.86 7.99 3.33
C ALA A 236 28.06 8.80 2.83
N CYS A 237 28.60 9.63 3.72
CA CYS A 237 29.78 10.44 3.46
C CYS A 237 31.00 9.56 3.20
N LEU A 238 31.74 9.84 2.13
CA LEU A 238 32.92 9.06 1.74
C LEU A 238 34.11 9.20 2.70
N HIS A 239 34.07 10.16 3.64
CA HIS A 239 35.11 10.29 4.66
C HIS A 239 35.02 9.20 5.74
N ARG A 240 33.87 9.10 6.45
CA ARG A 240 33.69 8.18 7.59
C ARG A 240 32.30 7.55 7.67
N GLY A 241 31.57 7.51 6.55
CA GLY A 241 30.26 6.87 6.46
C GLY A 241 29.13 7.57 7.20
N ARG A 242 29.32 8.82 7.69
CA ARG A 242 28.23 9.57 8.32
C ARG A 242 27.13 9.82 7.30
N GLN A 243 25.88 9.58 7.70
CA GLN A 243 24.70 9.91 6.93
C GLN A 243 24.67 11.40 6.58
N ILE A 244 24.41 11.73 5.30
CA ILE A 244 24.51 13.10 4.80
C ILE A 244 23.19 13.86 5.02
N ARG A 245 22.04 13.20 4.83
CA ARG A 245 20.70 13.74 5.03
C ARG A 245 19.85 12.85 5.93
N GLU A 246 19.19 13.43 6.92
CA GLU A 246 18.29 12.72 7.84
C GLU A 246 16.82 12.80 7.41
N PHE A 247 16.48 13.79 6.58
CA PHE A 247 15.11 14.07 6.14
C PHE A 247 15.11 14.52 4.67
N ASP A 248 13.93 14.44 4.06
CA ASP A 248 13.66 15.06 2.76
C ASP A 248 13.94 16.55 2.77
N GLY A 249 14.22 17.12 1.60
CA GLY A 249 14.48 18.55 1.50
C GLY A 249 14.18 19.11 0.12
N LYS A 250 14.23 20.44 0.06
CA LYS A 250 13.90 21.21 -1.14
C LYS A 250 15.00 22.17 -1.51
N LYS A 251 15.17 22.43 -2.81
CA LYS A 251 16.09 23.43 -3.36
C LYS A 251 17.53 23.30 -2.86
N ALA A 252 18.01 22.08 -2.66
CA ALA A 252 19.41 21.85 -2.35
C ALA A 252 20.27 22.30 -3.52
N THR A 253 21.33 23.05 -3.23
CA THR A 253 22.43 23.27 -4.19
C THR A 253 23.58 22.31 -3.93
N GLU A 254 23.68 21.76 -2.72
CA GLU A 254 24.75 20.87 -2.29
C GLU A 254 24.32 19.89 -1.19
N PHE A 255 25.12 18.84 -1.01
CA PHE A 255 25.05 17.86 0.06
C PHE A 255 26.28 17.97 0.96
N ARG A 256 26.13 18.72 2.06
CA ARG A 256 27.18 18.91 3.06
C ARG A 256 27.02 17.93 4.22
N CYS A 257 28.07 17.16 4.49
CA CYS A 257 28.14 16.23 5.61
C CYS A 257 28.16 17.00 6.95
N PRO A 258 27.27 16.68 7.90
CA PRO A 258 27.18 17.39 9.18
C PRO A 258 28.34 17.10 10.14
N PHE A 259 29.24 16.17 9.80
CA PHE A 259 30.34 15.80 10.69
C PHE A 259 31.59 16.65 10.49
N HIS A 260 32.18 16.61 9.29
CA HIS A 260 33.44 17.31 8.98
C HIS A 260 33.29 18.27 7.79
N GLY A 261 32.07 18.57 7.35
CA GLY A 261 31.81 19.61 6.35
C GLY A 261 32.18 19.27 4.91
N TRP A 262 32.59 18.04 4.60
CA TRP A 262 32.78 17.58 3.22
C TRP A 262 31.49 17.76 2.42
N CYS A 263 31.62 18.23 1.19
CA CYS A 263 30.49 18.73 0.43
C CYS A 263 30.55 18.27 -1.02
N TRP A 264 29.41 17.81 -1.53
CA TRP A 264 29.19 17.44 -2.91
C TRP A 264 28.10 18.32 -3.52
N GLU A 265 28.16 18.64 -4.81
CA GLU A 265 27.06 19.26 -5.53
C GLU A 265 25.90 18.25 -5.70
N ILE A 266 24.71 18.72 -6.11
CA ILE A 266 23.56 17.84 -6.34
C ILE A 266 23.77 16.82 -7.47
N ASP A 267 24.71 17.07 -8.38
CA ASP A 267 25.12 16.14 -9.43
C ASP A 267 26.08 15.03 -8.94
N GLY A 268 26.43 15.06 -7.64
CA GLY A 268 27.24 14.08 -6.96
C GLY A 268 28.74 14.39 -6.97
N SER A 269 29.19 15.41 -7.72
CA SER A 269 30.60 15.79 -7.81
C SER A 269 31.09 16.48 -6.54
N LEU A 270 32.35 16.26 -6.19
CA LEU A 270 32.97 16.83 -4.99
C LEU A 270 33.17 18.35 -5.15
N ARG A 271 32.50 19.11 -4.28
CA ARG A 271 32.59 20.56 -4.23
C ARG A 271 33.74 21.02 -3.34
N GLU A 272 33.77 20.54 -2.10
CA GLU A 272 34.64 21.09 -1.06
C GLU A 272 35.07 20.02 -0.05
N ILE A 273 36.37 20.03 0.27
CA ILE A 273 36.96 19.37 1.44
C ILE A 273 37.54 20.47 2.34
N PRO A 274 37.05 20.66 3.57
CA PRO A 274 37.67 21.61 4.48
C PRO A 274 39.12 21.25 4.76
N SER A 275 40.01 22.23 4.66
CA SER A 275 41.47 22.06 4.80
C SER A 275 42.10 21.08 3.80
N GLU A 276 41.59 21.01 2.56
CA GLU A 276 42.08 20.12 1.50
C GLU A 276 43.60 20.23 1.24
N TRP A 277 44.21 21.39 1.48
CA TRP A 277 45.66 21.60 1.32
C TRP A 277 46.52 20.66 2.19
N ASP A 278 45.99 20.16 3.30
CA ASP A 278 46.65 19.17 4.17
C ASP A 278 46.48 17.73 3.66
N PHE A 279 45.65 17.51 2.63
CA PHE A 279 45.21 16.19 2.14
C PHE A 279 45.20 16.08 0.59
N PRO A 280 46.34 16.26 -0.10
CA PRO A 280 46.38 16.43 -1.56
C PRO A 280 45.88 15.24 -2.39
N GLU A 281 45.87 14.02 -1.84
CA GLU A 281 45.48 12.79 -2.56
C GLU A 281 43.99 12.44 -2.39
N VAL A 282 43.31 13.01 -1.38
CA VAL A 282 41.98 12.56 -0.94
C VAL A 282 40.87 12.94 -1.94
N ARG A 283 41.10 13.99 -2.73
CA ARG A 283 40.10 14.49 -3.70
C ARG A 283 39.73 13.44 -4.73
N GLU A 284 40.69 12.63 -5.19
CA GLU A 284 40.47 11.63 -6.24
C GLU A 284 39.54 10.51 -5.74
N ASP A 285 39.80 10.01 -4.53
CA ASP A 285 39.01 8.95 -3.87
C ASP A 285 37.56 9.36 -3.58
N ALA A 286 37.32 10.65 -3.39
CA ALA A 286 36.02 11.21 -2.99
C ALA A 286 35.36 12.05 -4.09
N SER A 287 35.90 12.00 -5.31
CA SER A 287 35.54 12.89 -6.42
C SER A 287 34.05 12.88 -6.77
N HIS A 288 33.37 11.75 -6.56
CA HIS A 288 31.93 11.61 -6.76
C HIS A 288 31.30 10.73 -5.68
N LEU A 289 30.08 11.08 -5.24
CA LEU A 289 29.24 10.20 -4.43
C LEU A 289 28.98 8.88 -5.16
N ARG A 290 28.84 7.79 -4.39
CA ARG A 290 28.51 6.48 -4.95
C ARG A 290 27.04 6.49 -5.40
N GLU A 291 26.84 6.37 -6.72
CA GLU A 291 25.53 6.41 -7.35
C GLU A 291 24.83 5.04 -7.31
N ALA A 292 23.50 5.08 -7.13
CA ALA A 292 22.59 4.01 -7.52
C ALA A 292 22.02 4.33 -8.91
N LYS A 293 21.72 3.31 -9.72
CA LYS A 293 21.08 3.50 -11.03
C LYS A 293 19.68 4.08 -10.84
N VAL A 294 19.24 4.91 -11.78
CA VAL A 294 17.91 5.52 -11.76
C VAL A 294 17.17 5.20 -13.06
N GLY A 295 15.89 4.89 -12.94
CA GLY A 295 14.98 4.62 -14.03
C GLY A 295 13.64 5.31 -13.78
N THR A 296 12.98 5.78 -14.82
CA THR A 296 11.71 6.50 -14.70
C THR A 296 10.66 5.94 -15.65
N TRP A 297 9.43 5.83 -15.17
CA TRP A 297 8.28 5.40 -15.96
C TRP A 297 7.02 6.05 -15.42
N GLY A 298 6.21 6.69 -16.25
CA GLY A 298 4.90 7.21 -15.82
C GLY A 298 4.92 8.18 -14.62
N GLY A 299 6.00 8.92 -14.39
CA GLY A 299 6.16 9.76 -13.20
C GLY A 299 6.67 9.03 -11.94
N PHE A 300 6.88 7.72 -12.01
CA PHE A 300 7.52 6.93 -10.96
C PHE A 300 9.04 6.92 -11.17
N VAL A 301 9.78 7.16 -10.08
CA VAL A 301 11.25 7.15 -10.04
C VAL A 301 11.70 5.92 -9.28
N PHE A 302 12.52 5.10 -9.94
CA PHE A 302 13.09 3.87 -9.40
C PHE A 302 14.59 4.01 -9.20
N ILE A 303 15.11 3.29 -8.20
CA ILE A 303 16.55 3.14 -7.99
C ILE A 303 16.96 1.67 -8.05
N ASN A 304 18.18 1.38 -8.50
CA ASN A 304 18.81 0.08 -8.31
C ASN A 304 20.21 0.27 -7.70
N PRO A 305 20.46 -0.27 -6.49
CA PRO A 305 21.78 -0.19 -5.86
C PRO A 305 22.89 -0.93 -6.59
N ASP A 306 22.55 -1.86 -7.49
CA ASP A 306 23.52 -2.64 -8.26
C ASP A 306 23.98 -1.86 -9.50
N PRO A 307 25.27 -1.50 -9.60
CA PRO A 307 25.79 -0.83 -10.79
C PRO A 307 25.75 -1.71 -12.05
N ASP A 308 25.71 -3.04 -11.86
CA ASP A 308 25.70 -4.05 -12.91
C ASP A 308 24.29 -4.60 -13.19
N CYS A 309 23.23 -3.91 -12.74
CA CYS A 309 21.86 -4.35 -12.97
C CYS A 309 21.48 -4.37 -14.46
N GLU A 310 20.44 -5.14 -14.77
CA GLU A 310 19.78 -5.03 -16.07
C GLU A 310 19.21 -3.61 -16.30
N PRO A 311 19.09 -3.16 -17.57
CA PRO A 311 18.42 -1.91 -17.91
C PRO A 311 17.02 -1.82 -17.30
N PHE A 312 16.60 -0.61 -16.93
CA PHE A 312 15.30 -0.40 -16.29
C PHE A 312 14.14 -0.83 -17.19
N GLU A 313 14.25 -0.57 -18.49
CA GLU A 313 13.26 -0.89 -19.52
C GLU A 313 13.04 -2.41 -19.63
N ASP A 314 14.10 -3.20 -19.47
CA ASP A 314 14.03 -4.66 -19.46
C ASP A 314 13.36 -5.16 -18.18
N PHE A 315 13.70 -4.56 -17.03
CA PHE A 315 13.14 -4.92 -15.74
C PHE A 315 11.62 -4.70 -15.66
N ILE A 316 11.12 -3.56 -16.16
CA ILE A 316 9.67 -3.28 -16.14
C ILE A 316 8.90 -4.06 -17.21
N GLY A 317 9.58 -4.64 -18.20
CA GLY A 317 9.00 -5.56 -19.17
C GLY A 317 7.74 -5.01 -19.86
N SER A 318 6.63 -5.75 -19.76
CA SER A 318 5.34 -5.41 -20.39
C SER A 318 4.49 -4.41 -19.60
N LEU A 319 4.99 -3.90 -18.48
CA LEU A 319 4.25 -2.98 -17.62
C LEU A 319 3.76 -1.72 -18.38
N PRO A 320 4.57 -1.04 -19.21
CA PRO A 320 4.10 0.12 -19.97
C PRO A 320 2.90 -0.17 -20.88
N GLN A 321 2.87 -1.36 -21.49
CA GLN A 321 1.81 -1.79 -22.40
C GLN A 321 0.51 -2.04 -21.65
N HIS A 322 0.58 -2.73 -20.50
CA HIS A 322 -0.59 -3.01 -19.65
C HIS A 322 -1.28 -1.71 -19.19
N TYR A 323 -0.51 -0.66 -18.96
CA TYR A 323 -0.99 0.59 -18.40
C TYR A 323 -1.07 1.76 -19.39
N ALA A 324 -0.88 1.51 -20.70
CA ALA A 324 -0.85 2.56 -21.73
C ALA A 324 -2.12 3.44 -21.76
N LYS A 325 -3.28 2.90 -21.37
CA LYS A 325 -4.56 3.63 -21.32
C LYS A 325 -4.69 4.58 -20.13
N TYR A 326 -3.86 4.44 -19.10
CA TYR A 326 -3.99 5.22 -17.86
C TYR A 326 -3.30 6.58 -17.94
N GLU A 327 -2.37 6.78 -18.88
CA GLU A 327 -1.60 8.01 -19.08
C GLU A 327 -1.01 8.53 -17.75
N TYR A 328 -0.21 7.69 -17.08
CA TYR A 328 0.34 8.01 -15.75
C TYR A 328 1.16 9.31 -15.73
N GLU A 329 1.77 9.67 -16.86
CA GLU A 329 2.50 10.92 -17.08
C GLU A 329 1.61 12.16 -16.92
N LYS A 330 0.28 11.99 -17.00
CA LYS A 330 -0.74 13.04 -16.80
C LYS A 330 -1.45 12.90 -15.45
N ARG A 331 -0.91 12.11 -14.53
CA ARG A 331 -1.43 11.94 -13.17
C ARG A 331 -0.50 12.65 -12.19
N TYR A 332 -1.05 12.95 -11.02
CA TYR A 332 -0.29 13.55 -9.94
C TYR A 332 -0.66 12.92 -8.61
N LYS A 333 0.26 13.00 -7.66
CA LYS A 333 0.09 12.53 -6.29
C LYS A 333 -0.78 13.51 -5.51
N GLN A 334 -2.05 13.16 -5.33
CA GLN A 334 -2.99 13.98 -4.56
C GLN A 334 -2.79 13.84 -3.05
N MET A 335 -2.43 12.63 -2.57
CA MET A 335 -2.28 12.34 -1.14
C MET A 335 -1.25 11.22 -0.93
N HIS A 336 -0.54 11.27 0.19
CA HIS A 336 0.33 10.18 0.67
C HIS A 336 -0.21 9.64 1.99
N VAL A 337 -0.40 8.33 2.08
CA VAL A 337 -0.76 7.63 3.31
C VAL A 337 0.31 6.58 3.59
N ALA A 338 0.86 6.59 4.80
CA ALA A 338 1.87 5.63 5.23
C ALA A 338 1.44 4.97 6.55
N LYS A 339 1.75 3.68 6.70
CA LYS A 339 1.49 2.92 7.92
C LYS A 339 2.58 1.88 8.13
N VAL A 340 3.05 1.77 9.36
CA VAL A 340 3.92 0.66 9.78
C VAL A 340 3.06 -0.60 9.95
N ILE A 341 3.37 -1.63 9.17
CA ILE A 341 2.71 -2.93 9.26
C ILE A 341 3.69 -3.89 9.97
N ALA A 342 3.28 -4.43 11.11
CA ALA A 342 4.07 -5.37 11.89
C ALA A 342 3.99 -6.80 11.28
N ALA A 343 4.44 -6.94 10.05
CA ALA A 343 4.49 -8.20 9.31
C ALA A 343 5.75 -8.28 8.45
N ASN A 344 6.08 -9.49 7.99
CA ASN A 344 7.10 -9.65 6.97
C ASN A 344 6.63 -9.01 5.65
N TRP A 345 7.52 -8.31 4.94
CA TRP A 345 7.20 -7.61 3.68
C TRP A 345 6.58 -8.52 2.61
N LYS A 346 6.92 -9.82 2.61
CA LYS A 346 6.35 -10.78 1.66
C LYS A 346 4.86 -11.01 1.91
N ILE A 347 4.43 -11.03 3.17
CA ILE A 347 3.00 -11.18 3.53
C ILE A 347 2.22 -9.97 3.04
N THR A 348 2.80 -8.76 3.15
CA THR A 348 2.16 -7.53 2.63
C THR A 348 2.14 -7.46 1.11
N GLN A 349 3.08 -8.13 0.43
CA GLN A 349 3.12 -8.20 -1.03
C GLN A 349 2.18 -9.27 -1.61
N GLU A 350 1.93 -10.35 -0.86
CA GLU A 350 1.02 -11.44 -1.24
C GLU A 350 -0.47 -11.09 -1.08
N ALA A 351 -0.78 -10.15 -0.17
CA ALA A 351 -2.13 -9.65 0.09
C ALA A 351 -2.55 -8.60 -0.94
#